data_AF-A0A7X5FCA6-F1
#
_entry.id   AF-A0A7X5FCA6-F1
#
_cell.length_a   1.000
_cell.length_b   1.000
_cell.length_c   1.000
_cell.angle_alpha   90.00
_cell.angle_beta   90.00
_cell.angle_gamma   90.00
#
_symmetry.space_group_name_H-M   'P 1'
#
loop_
_entity.id
_entity.type
_entity.pdbx_description
1 polymer ?
#
loop_
_entity_poly.entity_id
_entity_poly.type
_entity_poly.pdbx_seq_one_letter_code
_entity_poly.pdbx_strand_id
1 'polypeptide(L)'
;MSRKDSINERQSKIRDALLDQLRRTPTLETSCQKVGISRASVYRWIAGSKKFERQVDEALNDGRKFMSDIAENQLFSLIGDKKIEAIRLYLSTHNPRYSNKLELSGSVETKEKPLTKEEKKHIRAALKLSSLRKHAKFKDTKE
;
A
#
# COMPACT_ATOMS: atom_id res chain seq x y z
N MET A 1 41.28 2.32 -20.35
CA MET A 1 40.13 2.14 -19.44
C MET A 1 40.65 1.48 -18.16
N SER A 2 40.39 2.04 -16.98
CA SER A 2 40.92 1.47 -15.72
C SER A 2 40.18 0.17 -15.37
N ARG A 3 40.85 -0.76 -14.67
CA ARG A 3 40.24 -2.01 -14.17
C ARG A 3 39.02 -1.74 -13.28
N LYS A 4 38.98 -0.58 -12.61
CA LYS A 4 37.84 -0.16 -11.78
C LYS A 4 36.63 0.25 -12.63
N ASP A 5 36.87 0.89 -13.77
CA ASP A 5 35.82 1.38 -14.66
C ASP A 5 35.08 0.21 -15.32
N SER A 6 35.82 -0.82 -15.78
CA SER A 6 35.22 -2.00 -16.39
C SER A 6 34.34 -2.81 -15.42
N ILE A 7 34.74 -2.89 -14.14
CA ILE A 7 33.94 -3.54 -13.10
C ILE A 7 32.64 -2.77 -12.85
N ASN A 8 32.72 -1.44 -12.76
CA ASN A 8 31.55 -0.60 -12.54
C ASN A 8 30.57 -0.68 -13.69
N GLU A 9 31.06 -0.66 -14.94
CA GLU A 9 30.23 -0.80 -16.13
C GLU A 9 29.51 -2.15 -16.16
N ARG A 10 30.22 -3.25 -15.84
CA ARG A 10 29.62 -4.58 -15.74
C ARG A 10 28.53 -4.63 -14.66
N GLN A 11 28.79 -4.05 -13.48
CA GLN A 11 27.79 -4.00 -12.42
C GLN A 11 26.57 -3.15 -12.81
N SER A 12 26.76 -2.04 -13.53
CA SER A 12 25.64 -1.22 -14.02
C SER A 12 24.74 -2.03 -14.93
N LYS A 13 25.30 -2.70 -15.95
CA LYS A 13 24.53 -3.54 -16.89
C LYS A 13 23.72 -4.63 -16.17
N ILE A 14 24.31 -5.25 -15.15
CA ILE A 14 23.62 -6.27 -14.34
C ILE A 14 22.49 -5.66 -13.51
N ARG A 15 22.69 -4.48 -12.93
CA ARG A 15 21.63 -3.76 -12.19
C ARG A 15 20.49 -3.39 -13.12
N ASP A 16 20.79 -2.88 -14.31
CA ASP A 16 19.78 -2.49 -15.29
C ASP A 16 18.97 -3.72 -15.76
N ALA A 17 19.65 -4.83 -16.07
CA ALA A 17 19.01 -6.10 -16.42
C ALA A 17 18.11 -6.64 -15.29
N LEU A 18 18.52 -6.48 -14.03
CA LEU A 18 17.69 -6.85 -12.88
C LEU A 18 16.42 -5.99 -12.81
N LEU A 19 16.53 -4.68 -12.99
CA LEU A 19 15.39 -3.78 -12.95
C LEU A 19 14.38 -4.12 -14.07
N ASP A 20 14.86 -4.39 -15.28
CA ASP A 20 14.02 -4.82 -16.39
C ASP A 20 13.32 -6.15 -16.10
N GLN A 21 14.03 -7.09 -15.49
CA GLN A 21 13.43 -8.37 -15.12
C GLN A 21 12.39 -8.22 -14.01
N LEU A 22 12.60 -7.32 -13.04
CA LEU A 22 11.64 -7.02 -11.98
C LEU A 22 10.35 -6.38 -12.52
N ARG A 23 10.44 -5.56 -13.55
CA ARG A 23 9.27 -4.99 -14.27
C ARG A 23 8.42 -6.05 -14.98
N ARG A 24 8.97 -7.23 -15.24
CA ARG A 24 8.24 -8.36 -15.86
C ARG A 24 7.86 -9.45 -14.86
N THR A 25 8.67 -9.63 -13.83
CA THR A 25 8.47 -10.66 -12.80
C THR A 25 8.82 -10.03 -11.45
N PRO A 26 7.83 -9.53 -10.69
CA PRO A 26 8.04 -8.74 -9.47
C PRO A 26 8.43 -9.62 -8.25
N THR A 27 9.31 -10.60 -8.46
CA THR A 27 9.83 -11.49 -7.42
C THR A 27 11.34 -11.48 -7.47
N LEU A 28 11.97 -11.10 -6.36
CA LEU A 28 13.43 -10.95 -6.31
C LEU A 28 14.17 -12.26 -6.62
N GLU A 29 13.67 -13.40 -6.13
CA GLU A 29 14.25 -14.73 -6.36
C GLU A 29 14.36 -15.05 -7.85
N THR A 30 13.22 -15.10 -8.55
CA THR A 30 13.16 -15.42 -9.97
C THR A 30 13.94 -14.44 -10.83
N SER A 31 13.91 -13.15 -10.50
CA SER A 31 14.64 -12.12 -11.25
C SER A 31 16.14 -12.23 -11.04
N CYS A 32 16.59 -12.52 -9.82
CA CYS A 32 17.98 -12.81 -9.52
C CYS A 32 18.49 -14.05 -10.26
N GLN A 33 17.70 -15.13 -10.28
CA GLN A 33 18.04 -16.36 -11.02
C GLN A 33 18.17 -16.12 -12.52
N LYS A 34 17.23 -15.36 -13.11
CA LYS A 34 17.25 -15.02 -14.55
C LYS A 34 18.44 -14.15 -14.94
N VAL A 35 18.86 -13.23 -14.08
CA VAL A 35 20.01 -12.34 -14.34
C VAL A 35 21.34 -12.99 -13.94
N GLY A 36 21.32 -14.09 -13.19
CA GLY A 36 22.51 -14.81 -12.75
C GLY A 36 23.24 -14.14 -11.57
N ILE A 37 22.50 -13.55 -10.63
CA ILE A 37 23.06 -12.91 -9.44
C ILE A 37 22.45 -13.46 -8.15
N SER A 38 23.20 -13.37 -7.05
CA SER A 38 22.68 -13.73 -5.74
C SER A 38 21.85 -12.60 -5.11
N ARG A 39 20.81 -12.96 -4.36
CA ARG A 39 20.00 -11.99 -3.59
C ARG A 39 20.83 -11.17 -2.61
N ALA A 40 21.82 -11.79 -1.98
CA ALA A 40 22.76 -11.10 -1.09
C ALA A 40 23.49 -9.94 -1.79
N SER A 41 23.79 -10.07 -3.08
CA SER A 41 24.42 -9.00 -3.86
C SER A 41 23.45 -7.86 -4.11
N VAL A 42 22.19 -8.15 -4.42
CA VAL A 42 21.16 -7.13 -4.58
C VAL A 42 20.91 -6.39 -3.27
N TYR A 43 20.76 -7.11 -2.15
CA TYR A 43 20.57 -6.46 -0.84
C TYR A 43 21.73 -5.55 -0.46
N ARG A 44 22.98 -5.93 -0.76
CA ARG A 44 24.14 -5.04 -0.57
C ARG A 44 24.05 -3.78 -1.44
N TRP A 45 23.58 -3.88 -2.68
CA TRP A 45 23.40 -2.72 -3.54
C TRP A 45 22.28 -1.79 -3.06
N ILE A 46 21.17 -2.36 -2.57
CA ILE A 46 20.05 -1.61 -1.99
C ILE A 46 20.55 -0.84 -0.76
N ALA A 47 21.20 -1.52 0.19
CA ALA A 47 21.76 -0.89 1.38
C ALA A 47 22.84 0.16 1.05
N GLY A 48 23.62 -0.06 -0.01
CA GLY A 48 24.69 0.86 -0.43
C GLY A 48 24.23 2.05 -1.26
N SER A 49 22.98 2.09 -1.73
CA SER A 49 22.50 3.16 -2.61
C SER A 49 20.99 3.36 -2.53
N LYS A 50 20.58 4.46 -1.90
CA LYS A 50 19.17 4.91 -1.85
C LYS A 50 18.56 5.16 -3.24
N LYS A 51 19.39 5.52 -4.23
CA LYS A 51 18.93 5.65 -5.62
C LYS A 51 18.51 4.29 -6.17
N PHE A 52 19.34 3.27 -5.98
CA PHE A 52 19.07 1.93 -6.48
C PHE A 52 17.89 1.28 -5.75
N GLU A 53 17.78 1.47 -4.43
CA GLU A 53 16.61 1.06 -3.64
C GLU A 53 15.30 1.56 -4.27
N ARG A 54 15.19 2.87 -4.55
CA ARG A 54 14.02 3.45 -5.19
C ARG A 54 13.73 2.86 -6.57
N GLN A 55 14.77 2.63 -7.37
CA GLN A 55 14.61 2.01 -8.69
C GLN A 55 14.07 0.58 -8.59
N VAL A 56 14.51 -0.19 -7.59
CA VAL A 56 14.01 -1.55 -7.32
C VAL A 56 12.54 -1.49 -6.89
N ASP A 57 12.17 -0.59 -5.99
CA ASP A 57 10.78 -0.42 -5.54
C ASP A 57 9.85 -0.03 -6.69
N GLU A 58 10.30 0.89 -7.54
CA GLU A 58 9.58 1.31 -8.75
C GLU A 58 9.40 0.15 -9.73
N ALA A 59 10.49 -0.58 -10.03
CA ALA A 59 10.44 -1.75 -10.91
C ALA A 59 9.51 -2.85 -10.37
N LEU A 60 9.49 -3.06 -9.04
CA LEU A 60 8.57 -4.00 -8.39
C LEU A 60 7.11 -3.53 -8.48
N ASN A 61 6.85 -2.23 -8.33
CA ASN A 61 5.51 -1.66 -8.50
C ASN A 61 5.01 -1.84 -9.94
N ASP A 62 5.85 -1.54 -10.93
CA ASP A 62 5.50 -1.71 -12.34
C ASP A 62 5.29 -3.19 -12.69
N GLY A 63 6.15 -4.06 -12.18
CA GLY A 63 6.00 -5.51 -12.34
C GLY A 63 4.71 -6.05 -11.71
N ARG A 64 4.27 -5.51 -10.56
CA ARG A 64 2.98 -5.88 -9.98
C ARG A 64 1.81 -5.48 -10.88
N LYS A 65 1.83 -4.27 -11.46
CA LYS A 65 0.80 -3.83 -12.42
C LYS A 65 0.77 -4.74 -13.65
N PHE A 66 1.94 -5.04 -14.23
CA PHE A 66 2.04 -5.95 -15.37
C PHE A 66 1.49 -7.35 -15.05
N MET A 67 1.77 -7.88 -13.86
CA MET A 67 1.21 -9.17 -13.42
C MET A 67 -0.29 -9.10 -13.16
N SER A 68 -0.82 -7.96 -12.71
CA SER A 68 -2.27 -7.75 -12.61
C SER A 68 -2.94 -7.85 -13.98
N ASP A 69 -2.40 -7.18 -15.01
CA ASP A 69 -2.93 -7.25 -16.38
C ASP A 69 -2.94 -8.70 -16.91
N ILE A 70 -1.87 -9.46 -16.62
CA ILE A 70 -1.81 -10.89 -16.96
C ILE A 70 -2.90 -11.68 -16.21
N ALA A 71 -3.04 -11.44 -14.90
CA ALA A 71 -4.03 -12.12 -14.08
C ALA A 71 -5.46 -11.83 -14.55
N GLU A 72 -5.75 -10.59 -14.95
CA GLU A 72 -7.04 -10.21 -15.54
C GLU A 72 -7.31 -10.95 -16.85
N ASN A 73 -6.32 -11.04 -17.75
CA ASN A 73 -6.46 -11.82 -18.97
C ASN A 73 -6.75 -13.31 -18.68
N GLN A 74 -6.03 -13.91 -17.72
CA GLN A 74 -6.28 -15.29 -17.30
C GLN A 74 -7.67 -15.47 -16.67
N LEU A 75 -8.14 -14.49 -15.90
CA LEU A 75 -9.49 -14.49 -15.35
C LEU A 75 -10.54 -14.52 -16.46
N PHE A 76 -10.38 -13.73 -17.52
CA PHE A 76 -11.29 -13.73 -18.66
C PHE A 76 -11.27 -15.06 -19.43
N SER A 77 -10.09 -15.69 -19.59
CA SER A 77 -10.01 -17.04 -20.17
C SER A 77 -10.83 -18.05 -19.35
N LEU A 78 -10.69 -18.04 -18.02
CA LEU A 78 -11.46 -18.93 -17.13
C LEU A 78 -12.97 -18.66 -17.15
N ILE A 79 -13.38 -17.41 -17.34
CA ILE A 79 -14.79 -17.04 -17.55
C ILE A 79 -15.30 -17.65 -18.88
N GLY A 80 -14.50 -17.56 -19.95
CA GLY A 80 -14.80 -18.20 -21.23
C GLY A 80 -14.96 -19.72 -21.11
N ASP A 81 -14.13 -20.34 -20.26
CA ASP A 81 -14.19 -21.77 -19.91
C ASP A 81 -15.33 -22.13 -18.93
N LYS A 82 -16.22 -21.16 -18.62
CA LYS A 82 -17.39 -21.32 -17.76
C LYS A 82 -17.06 -21.78 -16.34
N LYS A 83 -15.88 -21.41 -15.80
CA LYS A 83 -15.52 -21.66 -14.41
C LYS A 83 -16.32 -20.76 -13.48
N ILE A 84 -17.17 -21.35 -12.65
CA ILE A 84 -18.12 -20.61 -11.82
C ILE A 84 -17.42 -19.73 -10.78
N GLU A 85 -16.26 -20.15 -10.28
CA GLU A 85 -15.44 -19.43 -9.33
C GLU A 85 -14.93 -18.11 -9.93
N ALA A 86 -14.44 -18.16 -11.18
CA ALA A 86 -13.98 -16.98 -11.91
C ALA A 86 -15.12 -16.00 -12.21
N ILE A 87 -16.26 -16.52 -12.67
CA ILE A 87 -17.47 -15.72 -12.93
C ILE A 87 -17.94 -15.03 -11.65
N ARG A 88 -18.03 -15.77 -10.54
CA ARG A 88 -18.42 -15.23 -9.23
C ARG A 88 -17.46 -14.14 -8.77
N LEU A 89 -16.15 -14.41 -8.85
CA LEU A 89 -15.13 -13.44 -8.45
C LEU A 89 -15.29 -12.15 -9.25
N TYR A 90 -15.41 -12.24 -10.58
CA TYR A 90 -15.57 -11.07 -11.44
C TYR A 90 -16.84 -10.29 -11.14
N LEU A 91 -17.99 -10.96 -11.04
CA LEU A 91 -19.27 -10.30 -10.73
C LEU A 91 -19.25 -9.61 -9.37
N SER A 92 -18.70 -10.27 -8.34
CA SER A 92 -18.66 -9.73 -6.98
C SER A 92 -17.75 -8.50 -6.82
N THR A 93 -16.74 -8.36 -7.70
CA THR A 93 -15.75 -7.28 -7.66
C THR A 93 -16.06 -6.14 -8.64
N HIS A 94 -16.63 -6.43 -9.80
CA HIS A 94 -16.85 -5.46 -10.89
C HIS A 94 -18.30 -5.01 -11.04
N ASN A 95 -19.25 -5.63 -10.33
CA ASN A 95 -20.65 -5.24 -10.38
C ASN A 95 -21.25 -5.06 -8.97
N PRO A 96 -21.59 -3.82 -8.56
CA PRO A 96 -22.17 -3.54 -7.26
C PRO A 96 -23.47 -4.30 -6.95
N ARG A 97 -24.19 -4.80 -7.96
CA ARG A 97 -25.38 -5.62 -7.77
C ARG A 97 -25.06 -6.97 -7.11
N TYR A 98 -23.88 -7.50 -7.38
CA TYR A 98 -23.42 -8.81 -6.90
C TYR A 98 -22.31 -8.70 -5.86
N SER A 99 -22.00 -7.47 -5.39
CA SER A 99 -21.01 -7.28 -4.34
C SER A 99 -21.48 -7.91 -3.04
N ASN A 100 -20.51 -8.32 -2.22
CA ASN A 100 -20.80 -8.83 -0.88
C ASN A 100 -21.38 -7.69 -0.03
N LYS A 101 -22.68 -7.73 0.21
CA LYS A 101 -23.35 -6.81 1.13
C LYS A 101 -23.19 -7.35 2.54
N LEU A 102 -22.60 -6.54 3.41
CA LEU A 102 -22.52 -6.81 4.84
C LEU A 102 -23.77 -6.19 5.47
N GLU A 103 -24.74 -7.03 5.81
CA GLU A 103 -25.92 -6.61 6.56
C GLU A 103 -25.49 -6.36 8.02
N LEU A 104 -25.45 -5.08 8.42
CA LEU A 104 -25.14 -4.68 9.79
C LEU A 104 -26.44 -4.59 10.58
N SER A 105 -26.84 -5.69 11.23
CA SER A 105 -27.92 -5.66 12.21
C SER A 105 -27.40 -5.14 13.55
N GLY A 106 -27.48 -3.84 13.75
CA GLY A 106 -27.15 -3.19 15.01
C GLY A 106 -27.92 -1.89 15.18
N SER A 107 -28.48 -1.66 16.37
CA SER A 107 -28.95 -0.33 16.73
C SER A 107 -27.72 0.55 16.97
N VAL A 108 -27.34 1.35 15.96
CA VAL A 108 -26.43 2.47 16.21
C VAL A 108 -27.21 3.42 17.09
N GLU A 109 -26.97 3.39 18.40
CA GLU A 109 -27.47 4.41 19.30
C GLU A 109 -26.77 5.74 18.98
N THR A 110 -27.18 6.43 17.92
CA THR A 110 -26.98 7.88 17.74
C THR A 110 -27.90 8.64 18.71
N LYS A 111 -28.03 8.16 19.94
CA LYS A 111 -28.56 8.98 21.01
C LYS A 111 -27.49 10.05 21.23
N GLU A 112 -27.84 11.30 20.97
CA GLU A 112 -27.20 12.45 21.60
C GLU A 112 -27.31 12.26 23.12
N LYS A 113 -26.46 11.39 23.68
CA LYS A 113 -26.42 11.14 25.11
C LYS A 113 -25.84 12.42 25.70
N PRO A 114 -26.58 13.13 26.58
CA PRO A 114 -25.99 14.25 27.28
C PRO A 114 -24.77 13.73 28.04
N LEU A 115 -23.64 14.43 27.90
CA LEU A 115 -22.38 14.05 28.54
C LEU A 115 -22.62 13.65 29.99
N THR A 116 -22.14 12.46 30.35
CA THR A 116 -22.21 11.97 31.72
C THR A 116 -21.46 12.90 32.67
N LYS A 117 -21.79 12.85 33.96
CA LYS A 117 -21.13 13.71 34.97
C LYS A 117 -19.62 13.51 35.00
N GLU A 118 -19.17 12.26 34.79
CA GLU A 118 -17.76 11.89 34.70
C GLU A 118 -17.09 12.50 33.47
N GLU A 119 -17.67 12.36 32.27
CA GLU A 119 -17.13 12.95 31.04
C GLU A 119 -17.01 14.49 31.14
N LYS A 120 -18.02 15.16 31.70
CA LYS A 120 -17.96 16.62 31.96
C LYS A 120 -16.80 16.99 32.89
N LYS A 121 -16.51 16.18 33.91
CA LYS A 121 -15.39 16.41 34.84
C LYS A 121 -14.04 16.27 34.13
N HIS A 122 -13.89 15.28 33.27
CA HIS A 122 -12.67 15.04 32.49
C HIS A 122 -12.43 16.17 31.47
N ILE A 123 -13.48 16.62 30.76
CA ILE A 123 -13.40 17.76 29.84
C ILE A 123 -13.00 19.04 30.58
N ARG A 124 -13.58 19.31 31.77
CA ARG A 124 -13.20 20.46 32.59
C ARG A 124 -11.74 20.40 33.07
N ALA A 125 -11.26 19.23 33.46
CA ALA A 125 -9.87 19.05 33.86
C ALA A 125 -8.92 19.29 32.67
N ALA A 126 -9.24 18.73 31.50
CA ALA A 126 -8.47 18.95 30.27
C ALA A 126 -8.48 20.42 29.82
N LEU A 127 -9.62 21.11 29.91
CA LEU A 127 -9.73 22.55 29.62
C LEU A 127 -8.95 23.42 30.62
N LYS A 128 -8.83 23.01 31.88
CA LYS A 128 -8.04 23.72 32.89
C LYS A 128 -6.54 23.56 32.67
N LEU A 129 -6.12 22.39 32.18
CA LEU A 129 -4.74 22.07 31.86
C LEU A 129 -4.32 22.61 30.49
N SER A 130 -5.27 22.82 29.57
CA SER A 130 -4.97 23.44 28.29
C SER A 130 -4.77 24.95 28.42
N SER A 131 -3.86 25.50 27.63
CA SER A 131 -3.55 26.93 27.57
C SER A 131 -4.68 27.79 26.98
N LEU A 132 -5.83 27.19 26.64
CA LEU A 132 -6.99 27.84 26.04
C LEU A 132 -7.70 28.84 26.97
N ARG A 133 -7.45 28.77 28.28
CA ARG A 133 -8.08 29.66 29.27
C ARG A 133 -7.70 31.15 29.10
N LYS A 134 -6.62 31.47 28.38
CA LYS A 134 -6.23 32.86 28.09
C LYS A 134 -7.09 33.54 27.01
N HIS A 135 -7.81 32.79 26.18
CA HIS A 135 -8.53 33.36 25.02
C HIS A 135 -10.05 33.46 25.15
N ALA A 136 -10.66 32.93 26.22
CA ALA A 136 -12.11 33.00 26.42
C ALA A 136 -12.48 34.07 27.46
N LYS A 137 -12.51 35.35 27.05
CA LYS A 137 -13.31 36.36 27.77
C LYS A 137 -14.78 36.14 27.40
N PHE A 138 -15.48 35.30 28.17
CA PHE A 138 -16.94 35.27 28.11
C PHE A 138 -17.47 36.61 28.64
N LYS A 139 -18.10 37.41 27.77
CA LYS A 139 -18.96 38.51 28.20
C LYS A 139 -20.26 37.88 28.69
N ASP A 140 -20.47 37.90 30.00
CA ASP A 140 -21.81 37.67 30.56
C ASP A 140 -22.70 38.85 30.17
N THR A 141 -23.51 38.68 29.12
CA THR A 141 -24.70 39.50 28.92
C THR A 141 -25.72 39.07 29.97
N LYS A 142 -25.85 39.87 31.03
CA LYS A 142 -27.01 39.86 31.92
C LYS A 142 -28.18 40.56 31.21
N GLU A 143 -29.32 39.89 31.12
CA GLU A 143 -30.64 40.53 31.16
C GLU A 143 -30.93 41.00 32.58
#